data_AF-N6TS41-F1
#
_entry.id   AF-N6TS41-F1
#
_cell.length_a   1.000
_cell.length_b   1.000
_cell.length_c   1.000
_cell.angle_alpha   90.00
_cell.angle_beta   90.00
_cell.angle_gamma   90.00
#
_symmetry.space_group_name_H-M   'P 1'
#
loop_
_entity.id
_entity.type
_entity.pdbx_description
1 polymer ?
#
loop_
_entity_poly.entity_id
_entity_poly.type
_entity_poly.pdbx_seq_one_letter_code
_entity_poly.pdbx_strand_id
1 'polypeptide(L)'
;MYDCSVDEIAKYDVPAMLQLVQYHSGAKGKTIYIGHSLASSVAMMFASERPAFAKSLVSLFIFVGSAYKMTHMRSPYRMFFPLFYPALIVSRGHSRRLTRPTCMASPLIMMGCVAMVNMFIGPLTEIAPETLPVYFNQLPGGTSLKTLTFLRESTKGNFRKYDYGPGKNRFLYGSKTPPDYDISKITVPIFLIYARSDWATTKQ
;
A
#
# COMPACT_ATOMS: atom_id res chain seq x y z
N MET A 1 11.20 -13.18 -9.88
CA MET A 1 10.75 -12.41 -8.70
C MET A 1 11.24 -10.97 -8.88
N TYR A 2 10.37 -9.98 -8.66
CA TYR A 2 10.80 -8.58 -8.66
C TYR A 2 11.46 -8.25 -7.32
N ASP A 3 12.70 -7.76 -7.35
CA ASP A 3 13.49 -7.43 -6.15
C ASP A 3 13.18 -6.02 -5.59
N CYS A 4 11.94 -5.55 -5.71
CA CYS A 4 11.54 -4.20 -5.32
C CYS A 4 10.85 -4.21 -3.94
N SER A 5 11.24 -3.35 -3.01
CA SER A 5 10.55 -3.10 -1.74
C SER A 5 9.89 -1.72 -1.75
N VAL A 6 9.12 -1.43 -0.69
CA VAL A 6 8.50 -0.10 -0.51
C VAL A 6 9.55 1.02 -0.39
N ASP A 7 10.77 0.69 0.06
CA ASP A 7 11.87 1.63 0.18
C ASP A 7 12.25 2.18 -1.20
N GLU A 8 12.30 1.33 -2.24
CA GLU A 8 12.62 1.75 -3.61
C GLU A 8 11.49 2.59 -4.21
N ILE A 9 10.21 2.23 -3.96
CA ILE A 9 9.06 3.03 -4.43
C ILE A 9 9.11 4.44 -3.81
N ALA A 10 9.41 4.54 -2.52
CA ALA A 10 9.50 5.83 -1.82
C ALA A 10 10.70 6.65 -2.27
N LYS A 11 11.83 5.99 -2.54
CA LYS A 11 13.08 6.64 -2.90
C LYS A 11 13.13 7.09 -4.37
N TYR A 12 12.52 6.33 -5.27
CA TYR A 12 12.65 6.53 -6.72
C TYR A 12 11.31 6.85 -7.38
N ASP A 13 10.31 5.97 -7.25
CA ASP A 13 9.07 6.07 -8.03
C ASP A 13 8.27 7.33 -7.67
N VAL A 14 7.98 7.55 -6.39
CA VAL A 14 7.19 8.71 -5.92
C VAL A 14 7.81 10.04 -6.35
N PRO A 15 9.09 10.35 -6.05
CA PRO A 15 9.68 11.62 -6.48
C PRO A 15 9.74 11.75 -8.00
N ALA A 16 10.06 10.68 -8.74
CA ALA A 16 10.11 10.74 -10.20
C ALA A 16 8.74 11.05 -10.82
N MET A 17 7.68 10.40 -10.35
CA MET A 17 6.30 10.67 -10.80
C MET A 17 5.88 12.10 -10.50
N LEU A 18 6.15 12.59 -9.28
CA LEU A 18 5.81 13.97 -8.89
C LEU A 18 6.57 15.00 -9.74
N GLN A 19 7.86 14.79 -9.97
CA GLN A 19 8.66 15.66 -10.83
C GLN A 19 8.14 15.66 -12.28
N LEU A 20 7.81 14.49 -12.81
CA LEU A 20 7.28 14.37 -14.18
C LEU A 20 5.96 15.13 -14.34
N VAL A 21 5.04 14.97 -13.39
CA VAL A 21 3.76 15.71 -13.40
C VAL A 21 4.02 17.22 -13.34
N GLN A 22 4.93 17.69 -12.50
CA GLN A 22 5.25 19.13 -12.42
C GLN A 22 5.93 19.66 -13.67
N TYR A 23 6.80 18.86 -14.29
CA TYR A 23 7.47 19.22 -15.53
C TYR A 23 6.44 19.46 -16.64
N HIS A 24 5.48 18.56 -16.82
CA HIS A 24 4.48 18.67 -17.87
C HIS A 24 3.34 19.66 -17.56
N SER A 25 2.94 19.79 -16.29
CA SER A 25 1.85 20.70 -15.90
C SER A 25 2.30 22.14 -15.65
N GLY A 26 3.58 22.38 -15.41
CA GLY A 26 4.10 23.66 -14.92
C GLY A 26 3.75 24.00 -13.47
N ALA A 27 3.02 23.12 -12.76
CA ALA A 27 2.50 23.36 -11.40
C ALA A 27 3.54 23.06 -10.30
N LYS A 28 4.71 23.72 -10.37
CA LYS A 28 5.81 23.51 -9.43
C LYS A 28 5.40 23.77 -7.99
N GLY A 29 5.66 22.81 -7.10
CA GLY A 29 5.37 22.90 -5.67
C GLY A 29 3.90 23.02 -5.27
N LYS A 30 2.97 22.79 -6.21
CA LYS A 30 1.52 22.92 -5.98
C LYS A 30 0.78 21.57 -6.00
N THR A 31 1.50 20.46 -6.14
CA THR A 31 0.88 19.14 -6.26
C THR A 31 0.23 18.72 -4.95
N ILE A 32 -1.04 18.34 -5.00
CA ILE A 32 -1.71 17.63 -3.92
C ILE A 32 -1.55 16.14 -4.18
N TYR A 33 -0.98 15.40 -3.23
CA TYR A 33 -0.82 13.95 -3.34
C TYR A 33 -1.92 13.27 -2.55
N ILE A 34 -2.71 12.43 -3.22
CA ILE A 34 -3.74 11.62 -2.61
C ILE A 34 -3.27 10.16 -2.58
N GLY A 35 -3.01 9.63 -1.40
CA GLY A 35 -2.50 8.27 -1.19
C GLY A 35 -3.50 7.38 -0.48
N HIS A 36 -3.89 6.27 -1.10
CA HIS A 36 -4.71 5.24 -0.47
C HIS A 36 -3.85 4.08 0.07
N SER A 37 -4.13 3.61 1.29
CA SER A 37 -3.48 2.42 1.86
C SER A 37 -1.95 2.50 1.80
N LEU A 38 -1.28 1.54 1.17
CA LEU A 38 0.18 1.49 1.02
C LEU A 38 0.78 2.76 0.41
N ALA A 39 0.05 3.47 -0.47
CA ALA A 39 0.54 4.70 -1.08
C ALA A 39 0.78 5.80 -0.04
N SER A 40 -0.01 5.83 1.04
CA SER A 40 0.24 6.74 2.17
C SER A 40 1.57 6.42 2.87
N SER A 41 1.87 5.14 3.09
CA SER A 41 3.11 4.66 3.69
C SER A 41 4.31 5.15 2.89
N VAL A 42 4.29 4.90 1.59
CA VAL A 42 5.37 5.26 0.67
C VAL A 42 5.55 6.78 0.61
N ALA A 43 4.47 7.56 0.63
CA ALA A 43 4.53 9.02 0.70
C ALA A 43 5.16 9.52 2.02
N MET A 44 4.78 8.93 3.17
CA MET A 44 5.39 9.24 4.46
C MET A 44 6.88 8.88 4.49
N MET A 45 7.26 7.74 3.93
CA MET A 45 8.67 7.34 3.79
C MET A 45 9.47 8.36 2.98
N PHE A 46 8.98 8.72 1.80
CA PHE A 46 9.58 9.74 0.94
C PHE A 46 9.76 11.07 1.68
N ALA A 47 8.70 11.56 2.31
CA ALA A 47 8.70 12.86 2.99
C ALA A 47 9.53 12.87 4.29
N SER A 48 9.66 11.74 4.98
CA SER A 48 10.48 11.61 6.19
C SER A 48 11.98 11.58 5.87
N GLU A 49 12.38 10.91 4.79
CA GLU A 49 13.79 10.79 4.37
C GLU A 49 14.28 12.05 3.64
N ARG A 50 13.38 12.76 2.93
CA ARG A 50 13.73 13.93 2.12
C ARG A 50 12.75 15.10 2.32
N PRO A 51 12.64 15.66 3.53
CA PRO A 51 11.57 16.61 3.87
C PRO A 51 11.58 17.89 3.04
N ALA A 52 12.74 18.49 2.80
CA ALA A 52 12.85 19.69 1.97
C ALA A 52 12.44 19.43 0.50
N PHE A 53 12.79 18.25 -0.02
CA PHE A 53 12.45 17.86 -1.38
C PHE A 53 10.97 17.49 -1.52
N ALA A 54 10.41 16.79 -0.53
CA ALA A 54 8.97 16.54 -0.50
C ALA A 54 8.19 17.85 -0.43
N LYS A 55 8.62 18.81 0.39
CA LYS A 55 7.99 20.14 0.49
C LYS A 55 8.13 20.98 -0.78
N SER A 56 9.18 20.80 -1.57
CA SER A 56 9.31 21.49 -2.85
C SER A 56 8.41 20.91 -3.94
N LEU A 57 7.90 19.68 -3.76
CA LEU A 57 7.02 19.01 -4.71
C LEU A 57 5.55 19.04 -4.27
N VAL A 58 5.26 18.75 -3.02
CA VAL A 58 3.91 18.49 -2.53
C VAL A 58 3.48 19.58 -1.55
N SER A 59 2.33 20.19 -1.82
CA SER A 59 1.73 21.21 -0.97
C SER A 59 0.86 20.62 0.14
N LEU A 60 0.24 19.47 -0.12
CA LEU A 60 -0.64 18.76 0.81
C LEU A 60 -0.64 17.26 0.51
N PHE A 61 -0.54 16.46 1.56
CA PHE A 61 -0.85 15.04 1.53
C PHE A 61 -2.28 14.80 2.01
N ILE A 62 -3.06 14.04 1.25
CA ILE A 62 -4.35 13.50 1.67
C ILE A 62 -4.22 11.98 1.71
N PHE A 63 -4.29 11.39 2.90
CA PHE A 63 -4.21 9.95 3.04
C PHE A 63 -5.57 9.35 3.35
N VAL A 64 -5.99 8.37 2.55
CA VAL A 64 -7.25 7.66 2.70
C VAL A 64 -6.94 6.24 3.15
N GLY A 65 -7.39 5.85 4.34
CA GLY A 65 -7.10 4.54 4.93
C GLY A 65 -5.59 4.30 5.06
N SER A 66 -4.90 5.03 5.93
CA SER A 66 -3.43 5.06 5.93
C SER A 66 -2.79 3.80 6.55
N ALA A 67 -1.87 3.18 5.82
CA ALA A 67 -1.14 1.98 6.28
C ALA A 67 0.19 2.33 6.99
N TYR A 68 0.12 3.03 8.13
CA TYR A 68 1.30 3.38 8.94
C TYR A 68 1.69 2.24 9.89
N LYS A 69 1.03 2.16 11.06
CA LYS A 69 1.21 1.09 12.04
C LYS A 69 -0.13 0.39 12.19
N MET A 70 -0.20 -0.82 11.66
CA MET A 70 -1.46 -1.57 11.52
C MET A 70 -1.62 -2.57 12.67
N THR A 71 -1.26 -2.16 13.89
CA THR A 71 -1.24 -3.03 15.09
C THR A 71 -2.64 -3.51 15.50
N HIS A 72 -3.66 -2.73 15.15
CA HIS A 72 -5.07 -3.00 15.49
C HIS A 72 -5.88 -3.48 14.28
N MET A 73 -5.20 -3.91 13.21
CA MET A 73 -5.84 -4.51 12.04
C MET A 73 -6.75 -5.68 12.47
N ARG A 74 -8.02 -5.62 12.03
CA ARG A 74 -9.02 -6.69 12.24
C ARG A 74 -9.00 -7.73 11.13
N SER A 75 -8.63 -7.30 9.92
CA SER A 75 -8.48 -8.16 8.75
C SER A 75 -7.53 -9.32 9.06
N PRO A 76 -7.85 -10.56 8.66
CA PRO A 76 -7.01 -11.73 8.94
C PRO A 76 -5.75 -11.77 8.06
N TYR A 77 -5.33 -10.65 7.47
CA TYR A 77 -4.16 -10.51 6.62
C TYR A 77 -2.90 -11.15 7.24
N ARG A 78 -2.72 -11.03 8.56
CA ARG A 78 -1.60 -11.66 9.30
C ARG A 78 -1.63 -13.20 9.22
N MET A 79 -2.82 -13.80 9.23
CA MET A 79 -3.03 -15.25 9.12
C MET A 79 -2.87 -15.73 7.67
N PHE A 80 -3.36 -14.95 6.70
CA PHE A 80 -3.31 -15.29 5.27
C PHE A 80 -2.01 -14.89 4.57
N PHE A 81 -1.09 -14.17 5.26
CA PHE A 81 0.24 -13.81 4.77
C PHE A 81 0.98 -14.92 3.99
N PRO A 82 1.12 -16.16 4.51
CA PRO A 82 1.80 -17.23 3.79
C PRO A 82 1.05 -17.70 2.52
N LEU A 83 -0.28 -17.52 2.44
CA LEU A 83 -1.09 -17.89 1.27
C LEU A 83 -0.97 -16.87 0.14
N PHE A 84 -0.60 -15.61 0.44
CA PHE A 84 -0.28 -14.62 -0.58
C PHE A 84 1.04 -14.91 -1.30
N TYR A 85 1.97 -15.65 -0.68
CA TYR A 85 3.27 -15.99 -1.25
C TYR A 85 3.18 -16.70 -2.63
N PRO A 86 2.36 -17.75 -2.82
CA PRO A 86 2.14 -18.37 -4.14
C PRO A 86 1.25 -17.55 -5.08
N ALA A 87 0.29 -16.76 -4.57
CA ALA A 87 -0.62 -15.96 -5.41
C ALA A 87 0.12 -14.88 -6.23
N LEU A 88 1.29 -14.43 -5.76
CA LEU A 88 2.16 -13.48 -6.49
C LEU A 88 2.85 -14.09 -7.72
N ILE A 89 2.95 -15.42 -7.81
CA ILE A 89 3.50 -16.10 -8.99
C ILE A 89 2.49 -16.01 -10.15
N VAL A 90 1.20 -15.87 -9.84
CA VAL A 90 0.06 -15.89 -10.78
C VAL A 90 -0.31 -14.48 -11.30
N SER A 91 0.53 -13.45 -11.15
CA SER A 91 0.33 -12.18 -11.87
C SER A 91 1.05 -12.12 -13.22
N ARG A 92 1.79 -13.17 -13.61
CA ARG A 92 2.41 -13.29 -14.93
C ARG A 92 1.43 -13.88 -15.94
N GLY A 93 0.71 -12.99 -16.64
CA GLY A 93 0.33 -13.18 -18.04
C GLY A 93 -0.61 -14.34 -18.41
N HIS A 94 -1.17 -15.11 -17.46
CA HIS A 94 -2.14 -16.16 -17.79
C HIS A 94 -3.55 -15.59 -17.94
N SER A 95 -3.90 -15.32 -19.19
CA SER A 95 -5.23 -15.15 -19.76
C SER A 95 -6.25 -14.37 -18.90
N ARG A 96 -6.46 -13.10 -19.29
CA ARG A 96 -7.70 -12.34 -19.06
C ARG A 96 -9.00 -13.09 -19.44
N ARG A 97 -8.90 -14.27 -20.07
CA ARG A 97 -10.02 -15.14 -20.46
C ARG A 97 -10.42 -16.19 -19.41
N LEU A 98 -9.51 -16.64 -18.54
CA LEU A 98 -9.83 -17.69 -17.55
C LEU A 98 -10.46 -17.12 -16.27
N THR A 99 -10.33 -15.80 -16.07
CA THR A 99 -10.91 -15.03 -14.96
C THR A 99 -12.12 -14.22 -15.43
N ARG A 100 -13.06 -14.82 -16.17
CA ARG A 100 -14.40 -14.20 -16.18
C ARG A 100 -14.91 -14.25 -14.74
N PRO A 101 -15.30 -13.11 -14.15
CA PRO A 101 -15.63 -13.04 -12.74
C PRO A 101 -16.85 -13.94 -12.47
N THR A 102 -16.60 -15.06 -11.81
CA THR A 102 -17.63 -16.03 -11.42
C THR A 102 -18.58 -15.45 -10.37
N CYS A 103 -18.27 -14.28 -9.81
CA CYS A 103 -19.13 -13.58 -8.85
C CYS A 103 -20.54 -13.30 -9.40
N MET A 104 -20.73 -13.17 -10.72
CA MET A 104 -22.05 -13.02 -11.34
C MET A 104 -22.69 -14.34 -11.80
N ALA A 105 -22.04 -15.50 -11.59
CA ALA A 105 -22.56 -16.78 -12.08
C ALA A 105 -23.79 -17.27 -11.29
N SER A 106 -23.92 -16.91 -10.01
CA SER A 106 -25.13 -17.16 -9.20
C SER A 106 -25.16 -16.28 -7.95
N PRO A 107 -26.33 -16.09 -7.31
CA PRO A 107 -26.44 -15.35 -6.05
C PRO A 107 -25.57 -15.93 -4.92
N LEU A 108 -25.41 -17.25 -4.86
CA LEU A 108 -24.55 -17.93 -3.88
C LEU A 108 -23.08 -17.55 -4.06
N ILE A 109 -22.60 -17.53 -5.32
CA ILE A 109 -21.21 -17.16 -5.63
C ILE A 109 -20.99 -15.67 -5.38
N MET A 110 -21.98 -14.82 -5.69
CA MET A 110 -21.94 -13.39 -5.37
C MET A 110 -21.78 -13.15 -3.86
N MET A 111 -22.57 -13.85 -3.03
CA MET A 111 -22.42 -13.77 -1.56
C MET A 111 -21.04 -14.21 -1.10
N GLY A 112 -20.48 -15.27 -1.70
CA GLY A 112 -19.11 -15.71 -1.42
C GLY A 112 -18.07 -14.65 -1.78
N CYS A 113 -18.22 -13.99 -2.93
CA CYS A 113 -17.34 -12.90 -3.35
C CYS A 113 -17.44 -11.69 -2.40
N VAL A 114 -18.65 -11.27 -2.04
CA VAL A 114 -18.88 -10.19 -1.06
C VAL A 114 -18.21 -10.54 0.27
N ALA A 115 -18.42 -11.76 0.78
CA ALA A 115 -17.83 -12.22 2.03
C ALA A 115 -16.30 -12.22 1.98
N MET A 116 -15.72 -12.67 0.86
CA MET A 116 -14.27 -12.67 0.65
C MET A 116 -13.70 -11.25 0.67
N VAL A 117 -14.34 -10.29 -0.01
CA VAL A 117 -13.89 -8.89 0.03
C VAL A 117 -14.05 -8.31 1.42
N ASN A 118 -15.22 -8.48 2.04
CA ASN A 118 -15.50 -7.99 3.39
C ASN A 118 -14.51 -8.49 4.43
N MET A 119 -14.03 -9.73 4.28
CA MET A 119 -13.01 -10.30 5.14
C MET A 119 -11.72 -9.48 5.16
N PHE A 120 -11.32 -8.88 4.02
CA PHE A 120 -10.04 -8.18 3.91
C PHE A 120 -10.12 -6.67 4.18
N ILE A 121 -11.18 -6.00 3.72
CA ILE A 121 -11.32 -4.53 3.81
C ILE A 121 -12.37 -4.06 4.83
N GLY A 122 -13.26 -4.96 5.27
CA GLY A 122 -14.41 -4.64 6.11
C GLY A 122 -15.72 -4.55 5.32
N PRO A 123 -16.87 -4.33 6.00
CA PRO A 123 -18.19 -4.41 5.38
C PRO A 123 -18.37 -3.43 4.22
N LEU A 124 -18.60 -3.98 3.03
CA LEU A 124 -19.03 -3.26 1.84
C LEU A 124 -20.54 -2.99 1.90
N THR A 125 -20.94 -1.93 2.60
CA THR A 125 -22.36 -1.53 2.68
C THR A 125 -22.77 -0.56 1.58
N GLU A 126 -21.81 0.20 1.02
CA GLU A 126 -22.07 1.32 0.10
C GLU A 126 -21.76 1.00 -1.38
N ILE A 127 -21.32 -0.22 -1.69
CA ILE A 127 -20.91 -0.62 -3.04
C ILE A 127 -21.97 -1.54 -3.64
N ALA A 128 -22.47 -1.17 -4.83
CA ALA A 128 -23.40 -1.99 -5.58
C ALA A 128 -22.76 -3.35 -5.95
N PRO A 129 -23.40 -4.50 -5.65
CA PRO A 129 -22.82 -5.84 -5.88
C PRO A 129 -22.35 -6.08 -7.33
N GLU A 130 -22.97 -5.39 -8.29
CA GLU A 130 -22.66 -5.47 -9.72
C GLU A 130 -21.26 -4.92 -10.06
N THR A 131 -20.64 -4.17 -9.16
CA THR A 131 -19.28 -3.64 -9.33
C THR A 131 -18.18 -4.64 -8.92
N LEU A 132 -18.50 -5.64 -8.10
CA LEU A 132 -17.53 -6.66 -7.64
C LEU A 132 -16.80 -7.38 -8.77
N PRO A 133 -17.47 -7.80 -9.86
CA PRO A 133 -16.81 -8.37 -11.03
C PRO A 133 -15.69 -7.49 -11.60
N VAL A 134 -15.87 -6.17 -11.60
CA VAL A 134 -14.87 -5.22 -12.08
C VAL A 134 -13.67 -5.19 -11.13
N TYR A 135 -13.91 -5.15 -9.81
CA TYR A 135 -12.85 -5.22 -8.81
C TYR A 135 -12.02 -6.49 -8.93
N PHE A 136 -12.65 -7.67 -9.03
CA PHE A 136 -11.94 -8.95 -9.17
C PHE A 136 -11.20 -9.10 -10.50
N ASN A 137 -11.59 -8.38 -11.54
CA ASN A 137 -10.85 -8.37 -12.81
C ASN A 137 -9.61 -7.47 -12.79
N GLN A 138 -9.57 -6.48 -11.89
CA GLN A 138 -8.49 -5.51 -11.79
C GLN A 138 -7.54 -5.80 -10.61
N LEU A 139 -8.03 -6.50 -9.59
CA LEU A 139 -7.29 -6.79 -8.37
C LEU A 139 -7.08 -8.31 -8.21
N PRO A 140 -5.89 -8.73 -7.75
CA PRO A 140 -4.76 -7.90 -7.35
C PRO A 140 -3.95 -7.41 -8.56
N GLY A 141 -3.48 -6.15 -8.52
CA GLY A 141 -2.59 -5.57 -9.54
C GLY A 141 -1.14 -6.12 -9.53
N GLY A 142 -0.88 -7.15 -8.72
CA GLY A 142 0.44 -7.69 -8.44
C GLY A 142 1.21 -6.88 -7.39
N THR A 143 2.10 -7.54 -6.64
CA THR A 143 3.05 -6.89 -5.73
C THR A 143 4.31 -7.76 -5.57
N SER A 144 5.31 -7.26 -4.85
CA SER A 144 6.54 -8.01 -4.55
C SER A 144 6.47 -8.66 -3.17
N LEU A 145 7.25 -9.73 -2.99
CA LEU A 145 7.40 -10.36 -1.68
C LEU A 145 7.96 -9.38 -0.64
N LYS A 146 8.89 -8.51 -1.02
CA LYS A 146 9.45 -7.52 -0.09
C LYS A 146 8.39 -6.51 0.40
N THR A 147 7.46 -6.12 -0.47
CA THR A 147 6.34 -5.25 -0.10
C THR A 147 5.40 -5.93 0.88
N LEU A 148 5.12 -7.23 0.67
CA LEU A 148 4.36 -8.01 1.63
C LEU A 148 5.07 -8.05 2.99
N THR A 149 6.38 -8.30 3.03
CA THR A 149 7.15 -8.28 4.28
C THR A 149 7.01 -6.95 5.03
N PHE A 150 7.02 -5.81 4.32
CA PHE A 150 6.75 -4.52 4.94
C PHE A 150 5.34 -4.43 5.56
N LEU A 151 4.30 -4.88 4.84
CA LEU A 151 2.94 -4.90 5.38
C LEU A 151 2.85 -5.80 6.63
N ARG A 152 3.54 -6.95 6.64
CA ARG A 152 3.65 -7.81 7.82
C ARG A 152 4.32 -7.10 8.99
N GLU A 153 5.43 -6.41 8.77
CA GLU A 153 6.10 -5.62 9.82
C GLU A 153 5.21 -4.49 10.33
N SER A 154 4.44 -3.85 9.46
CA SER A 154 3.47 -2.81 9.83
C SER A 154 2.40 -3.35 10.79
N THR A 155 1.94 -4.59 10.63
CA THR A 155 1.00 -5.24 11.58
C THR A 155 1.62 -5.51 12.96
N LYS A 156 2.95 -5.51 13.08
CA LYS A 156 3.66 -5.60 14.36
C LYS A 156 3.94 -4.22 14.96
N GLY A 157 3.57 -3.14 14.27
CA GLY A 157 3.85 -1.76 14.67
C GLY A 157 5.21 -1.24 14.21
N ASN A 158 5.90 -1.98 13.35
CA ASN A 158 7.20 -1.60 12.83
C ASN A 158 7.03 -0.85 11.51
N PHE A 159 7.36 0.44 11.50
CA PHE A 159 7.37 1.26 10.29
C PHE A 159 8.82 1.59 9.92
N ARG A 160 9.47 0.63 9.25
CA ARG A 160 10.91 0.62 8.99
C ARG A 160 11.28 0.17 7.59
N LYS A 161 12.53 0.44 7.25
CA LYS A 161 13.18 -0.05 6.02
C LYS A 161 13.17 -1.58 5.96
N TYR A 162 13.34 -2.12 4.76
CA TYR A 162 13.37 -3.56 4.54
C TYR A 162 14.55 -4.23 5.27
N ASP A 163 14.32 -5.38 5.90
CA ASP A 163 15.39 -6.15 6.54
C ASP A 163 16.12 -7.04 5.53
N TYR A 164 17.35 -6.65 5.18
CA TYR A 164 18.23 -7.42 4.30
C TYR A 164 19.13 -8.43 5.04
N GLY A 165 18.97 -8.55 6.36
CA GLY A 165 19.82 -9.32 7.25
C GLY A 165 21.06 -8.54 7.71
N PRO A 166 21.72 -8.98 8.81
CA PRO A 166 22.70 -8.16 9.54
C PRO A 166 23.86 -7.63 8.71
N GLY A 167 24.39 -8.44 7.78
CA GLY A 167 25.52 -8.05 6.94
C GLY A 167 25.15 -6.97 5.92
N LYS A 168 24.07 -7.19 5.17
CA LYS A 168 23.62 -6.25 4.13
C LYS A 168 22.98 -4.99 4.74
N ASN A 169 22.31 -5.10 5.88
CA ASN A 169 21.85 -3.94 6.64
C ASN A 169 23.02 -3.07 7.09
N ARG A 170 24.14 -3.66 7.55
CA ARG A 170 25.31 -2.87 7.95
C ARG A 170 25.86 -2.07 6.78
N PHE A 171 25.93 -2.69 5.60
CA PHE A 171 26.40 -2.03 4.38
C PHE A 171 25.44 -0.93 3.90
N LEU A 172 24.12 -1.19 3.90
CA LEU A 172 23.12 -0.25 3.36
C LEU A 172 22.71 0.86 4.33
N TYR A 173 22.62 0.54 5.62
CA TYR A 173 22.03 1.40 6.65
C TYR A 173 23.01 1.77 7.78
N GLY A 174 24.20 1.17 7.82
CA GLY A 174 25.15 1.37 8.93
C GLY A 174 24.77 0.64 10.24
N SER A 175 23.66 -0.11 10.27
CA SER A 175 23.16 -0.85 11.44
C SER A 175 22.94 -2.33 11.13
N LYS A 176 22.97 -3.22 12.14
CA LYS A 176 22.60 -4.65 11.95
C LYS A 176 21.10 -4.83 11.73
N THR A 177 20.28 -3.93 12.26
CA THR A 177 18.82 -3.92 12.11
C THR A 177 18.39 -2.78 11.20
N PRO A 178 17.32 -2.94 10.41
CA PRO A 178 16.81 -1.85 9.60
C PRO A 178 16.28 -0.71 10.48
N PRO A 179 16.61 0.56 10.17
CA PRO A 179 16.13 1.70 10.94
C PRO A 179 14.64 1.98 10.66
N ASP A 180 13.94 2.50 11.68
CA ASP A 180 12.59 3.02 11.52
C ASP A 180 12.59 4.36 10.74
N TYR A 181 11.51 4.62 10.01
CA TYR A 181 11.30 5.91 9.36
C TYR A 181 10.84 6.95 10.39
N ASP A 182 11.54 8.08 10.43
CA ASP A 182 11.26 9.17 11.35
C ASP A 182 10.25 10.16 10.76
N ILE A 183 8.97 9.83 10.93
CA ILE A 183 7.84 10.63 10.46
C ILE A 183 7.77 12.04 11.07
N SER A 184 8.46 12.30 12.20
CA SER A 184 8.50 13.64 12.80
C SER A 184 9.21 14.66 11.91
N LYS A 185 10.03 14.17 10.96
CA LYS A 185 10.70 15.00 9.95
C LYS A 185 9.77 15.49 8.84
N ILE A 186 8.56 14.93 8.71
CA ILE A 186 7.64 15.32 7.64
C ILE A 186 7.14 16.75 7.90
N THR A 187 7.39 17.64 6.94
CA THR A 187 7.01 19.07 7.06
C THR A 187 5.84 19.46 6.17
N VAL A 188 5.42 18.57 5.26
CA VAL A 188 4.24 18.76 4.41
C VAL A 188 2.98 18.48 5.23
N PRO A 189 1.95 19.34 5.20
CA PRO A 189 0.68 19.08 5.88
C PRO A 189 0.06 17.76 5.42
N ILE A 190 -0.49 17.00 6.38
CA ILE A 190 -1.17 15.73 6.12
C ILE A 190 -2.62 15.83 6.60
N PHE A 191 -3.56 15.53 5.72
CA PHE A 191 -4.96 15.31 6.04
C PHE A 191 -5.26 13.81 6.02
N LEU A 192 -5.85 13.29 7.09
CA LEU A 192 -6.17 11.87 7.24
C LEU A 192 -7.66 11.64 7.09
N ILE A 193 -8.04 10.72 6.21
CA ILE A 193 -9.40 10.22 6.02
C ILE A 193 -9.37 8.73 6.39
N TYR A 194 -10.19 8.34 7.36
CA TYR A 194 -10.32 6.96 7.78
C TYR A 194 -11.79 6.58 7.89
N ALA A 195 -12.11 5.30 7.70
CA ALA A 195 -13.44 4.77 7.90
C ALA A 195 -13.51 3.98 9.22
N ARG A 196 -14.62 4.14 9.96
CA ARG A 196 -14.83 3.39 11.21
C ARG A 196 -14.99 1.88 10.98
N SER A 197 -15.45 1.51 9.79
CA SER A 197 -15.66 0.14 9.34
C SER A 197 -14.46 -0.47 8.61
N ASP A 198 -13.34 0.27 8.46
CA ASP A 198 -12.12 -0.26 7.83
C ASP A 198 -11.47 -1.31 8.75
N TRP A 199 -11.32 -2.53 8.24
CA TRP A 199 -10.70 -3.64 8.98
C TRP A 199 -9.19 -3.74 8.76
N ALA A 200 -8.65 -3.09 7.73
CA ALA A 200 -7.23 -3.05 7.44
C ALA A 200 -6.52 -1.90 8.17
N THR A 201 -7.03 -0.67 8.03
CA THR A 201 -6.45 0.55 8.63
C THR A 201 -7.41 1.18 9.63
N THR A 202 -7.48 0.56 10.80
CA THR A 202 -8.34 1.02 11.91
C THR A 202 -7.94 2.42 12.40
N LYS A 203 -8.88 3.12 13.07
CA LYS A 203 -8.68 4.46 13.62
C LYS A 203 -7.49 4.60 14.60
N GLN A 204 -7.13 3.52 15.29
CA GLN A 204 -6.10 3.46 16.33
C GLN A 204 -4.71 3.34 15.74
#